data_AF-A0A2V1JNZ3-F1
#
_entry.id   AF-A0A2V1JNZ3-F1
#
_cell.length_a   1.000
_cell.length_b   1.000
_cell.length_c   1.000
_cell.angle_alpha   90.00
_cell.angle_beta   90.00
_cell.angle_gamma   90.00
#
_symmetry.space_group_name_H-M   'P 1'
#
loop_
_entity.id
_entity.type
_entity.pdbx_description
1 polymer ?
#
loop_
_entity_poly.entity_id
_entity_poly.type
_entity_poly.pdbx_seq_one_letter_code
_entity_poly.pdbx_strand_id
1 'polypeptide(L)'
;MKESLIKQLEAKNANVAHFQDLIYDYLQLYDTKKMLQKDIKTRGVSYKTLSASGVSIMKQNQSIKDLVAVEKQMLSILKEMGLTTDAPTGEDVMNDDL
;
A
#
# COMPACT_ATOMS: atom_id res chain seq x y z
N MET A 1 -12.00 5.01 0.79
CA MET A 1 -11.22 3.77 0.56
C MET A 1 -11.75 2.61 1.39
N LYS A 2 -11.75 2.70 2.73
CA LYS A 2 -12.31 1.65 3.63
C LYS A 2 -13.72 1.18 3.22
N GLU A 3 -14.65 2.13 3.04
CA GLU A 3 -16.04 1.82 2.66
C GLU A 3 -16.16 1.11 1.31
N SER A 4 -15.26 1.39 0.35
CA SER A 4 -15.25 0.71 -0.94
C SER A 4 -14.82 -0.75 -0.80
N LEU A 5 -13.82 -1.05 0.03
CA LEU A 5 -13.39 -2.43 0.30
C LEU A 5 -14.49 -3.23 1.01
N ILE A 6 -15.19 -2.61 1.96
CA ILE A 6 -16.32 -3.24 2.66
C ILE A 6 -17.44 -3.58 1.67
N LYS A 7 -17.85 -2.63 0.83
CA LYS A 7 -18.91 -2.86 -0.18
C LYS A 7 -18.57 -4.00 -1.15
N GLN A 8 -17.31 -4.08 -1.60
CA GLN A 8 -16.85 -5.14 -2.50
C GLN A 8 -16.87 -6.53 -1.84
N LEU A 9 -16.59 -6.60 -0.53
CA LEU A 9 -16.70 -7.85 0.24
C LEU A 9 -18.16 -8.24 0.50
N GLU A 10 -19.03 -7.28 0.82
CA GLU A 10 -20.47 -7.50 0.99
C GLU A 10 -21.11 -8.03 -0.30
N ALA A 11 -20.71 -7.49 -1.47
CA ALA A 11 -21.14 -7.99 -2.78
C ALA A 11 -20.75 -9.45 -3.04
N LYS A 12 -19.73 -9.96 -2.36
CA LYS A 12 -19.30 -11.38 -2.43
C LYS A 12 -19.99 -12.27 -1.39
N ASN A 13 -21.00 -11.77 -0.65
CA ASN A 13 -21.66 -12.47 0.46
C ASN A 13 -20.68 -13.00 1.53
N ALA A 14 -19.51 -12.36 1.66
CA ALA A 14 -18.51 -12.71 2.67
C ALA A 14 -18.88 -12.07 4.02
N ASN A 15 -19.12 -12.88 5.04
CA ASN A 15 -19.52 -12.46 6.40
C ASN A 15 -18.37 -12.72 7.39
N VAL A 16 -18.05 -11.96 8.46
CA VAL A 16 -18.27 -10.56 8.91
C VAL A 16 -17.10 -10.08 9.81
N ALA A 17 -16.24 -10.94 10.40
CA ALA A 17 -15.16 -10.46 11.29
C ALA A 17 -13.75 -10.58 10.69
N HIS A 18 -13.40 -11.74 10.13
CA HIS A 18 -12.03 -12.00 9.65
C HIS A 18 -11.57 -11.03 8.56
N PHE A 19 -12.45 -10.67 7.65
CA PHE A 19 -12.14 -9.71 6.59
C PHE A 19 -12.08 -8.25 7.07
N GLN A 20 -12.70 -7.92 8.21
CA GLN A 20 -12.56 -6.57 8.78
C GLN A 20 -11.13 -6.32 9.24
N ASP A 21 -10.51 -7.30 9.89
CA ASP A 21 -9.09 -7.21 10.30
C ASP A 21 -8.18 -7.06 9.09
N LEU A 22 -8.41 -7.83 8.02
CA LEU A 22 -7.66 -7.70 6.76
C LEU A 22 -7.81 -6.31 6.10
N ILE A 23 -9.00 -5.71 6.18
CA ILE A 23 -9.21 -4.33 5.72
C ILE A 23 -8.41 -3.35 6.58
N TYR A 24 -8.40 -3.51 7.91
CA TYR A 24 -7.62 -2.65 8.79
C TYR A 24 -6.12 -2.77 8.53
N ASP A 25 -5.61 -4.00 8.36
CA ASP A 25 -4.21 -4.24 8.00
C ASP A 25 -3.87 -3.58 6.66
N TYR A 26 -4.74 -3.70 5.66
CA TYR A 26 -4.55 -3.04 4.37
C TYR A 26 -4.49 -1.50 4.50
N LEU A 27 -5.34 -0.90 5.34
CA LEU A 27 -5.36 0.55 5.57
C LEU A 27 -4.07 1.02 6.25
N GLN A 28 -3.57 0.28 7.25
CA GLN A 28 -2.29 0.61 7.90
C GLN A 28 -1.12 0.50 6.93
N LEU A 29 -1.11 -0.51 6.06
CA LEU A 29 -0.11 -0.64 5.00
C LEU A 29 -0.21 0.50 3.98
N TYR A 30 -1.42 0.97 3.67
CA TYR A 30 -1.59 2.13 2.79
C TYR A 30 -0.98 3.40 3.38
N ASP A 31 -1.21 3.67 4.67
CA ASP A 31 -0.60 4.82 5.34
C ASP A 31 0.93 4.69 5.39
N THR A 32 1.43 3.48 5.68
CA THR A 32 2.86 3.17 5.62
C THR A 32 3.44 3.41 4.23
N LYS A 33 2.76 2.95 3.17
CA LYS A 33 3.11 3.21 1.78
C LYS A 33 3.24 4.72 1.51
N LYS A 34 2.27 5.52 1.97
CA LYS A 34 2.30 6.98 1.80
C LYS A 34 3.49 7.64 2.50
N MET A 35 3.83 7.18 3.70
CA MET A 35 5.01 7.67 4.41
C MET A 35 6.31 7.32 3.68
N LEU A 36 6.44 6.08 3.19
CA LEU A 36 7.60 5.64 2.41
C LEU A 36 7.73 6.42 1.09
N GLN A 37 6.63 6.62 0.37
CA GLN A 37 6.60 7.44 -0.86
C GLN A 37 7.01 8.89 -0.59
N LYS A 38 6.53 9.49 0.50
CA LYS A 38 6.92 10.84 0.92
C LYS A 38 8.41 10.91 1.24
N ASP A 39 8.93 9.91 1.94
CA ASP A 39 10.34 9.83 2.26
C ASP A 39 11.22 9.75 1.00
N ILE A 40 10.88 8.86 0.07
CA ILE A 40 11.58 8.71 -1.21
C ILE A 40 11.55 10.02 -2.01
N LYS A 41 10.41 10.70 -2.05
CA LYS A 41 10.29 12.01 -2.72
C LYS A 41 11.18 13.08 -2.08
N THR A 42 11.37 13.00 -0.76
CA THR A 42 12.12 14.01 0.01
C THR A 42 13.62 13.75 0.00
N ARG A 43 14.05 12.50 0.21
CA ARG A 43 15.46 12.12 0.34
C ARG A 43 16.06 11.56 -0.95
N GLY A 44 15.24 11.19 -1.92
CA GLY A 44 15.67 10.50 -3.13
C GLY A 44 15.97 9.02 -2.91
N VAL A 45 16.44 8.36 -3.97
CA VAL A 45 16.84 6.93 -3.96
C VAL A 45 18.10 6.67 -3.11
N SER A 46 18.93 7.70 -2.93
CA SER A 46 20.08 7.70 -2.04
C SER A 46 20.29 9.12 -1.51
N TYR A 47 20.84 9.24 -0.30
CA TYR A 47 21.06 10.51 0.36
C TYR A 47 22.46 10.58 0.98
N LYS A 48 22.99 11.80 1.04
CA LYS A 48 24.27 12.09 1.69
C LYS A 48 24.08 12.12 3.21
N THR A 49 24.96 11.45 3.93
CA THR A 49 24.99 11.44 5.41
C THR A 49 26.43 11.38 5.89
N LEU A 50 26.67 11.60 7.18
CA LEU A 50 27.97 11.35 7.79
C LEU A 50 28.05 9.90 8.31
N SER A 51 29.21 9.29 8.17
CA SER A 51 29.57 8.06 8.87
C SER A 51 29.74 8.32 10.38
N ALA A 52 29.89 7.26 11.17
CA ALA A 52 30.23 7.39 12.60
C ALA A 52 31.56 8.13 12.84
N SER A 53 32.47 8.14 11.86
CA SER A 53 33.74 8.87 11.90
C SER A 53 33.66 10.30 11.33
N GLY A 54 32.47 10.79 10.97
CA GLY A 54 32.27 12.14 10.44
C GLY A 54 32.60 12.30 8.95
N VAL A 55 32.87 11.21 8.23
CA VAL A 55 33.14 11.25 6.79
C VAL A 55 31.82 11.26 6.01
N SER A 56 31.72 12.14 5.03
CA SER A 56 30.56 12.20 4.15
C SER A 56 30.47 10.93 3.28
N ILE A 57 29.35 10.23 3.38
CA ILE A 57 29.03 9.03 2.61
C ILE A 57 27.65 9.15 1.93
N MET A 58 27.46 8.38 0.86
CA MET A 58 26.15 8.19 0.25
C MET A 58 25.53 6.91 0.79
N LYS A 59 24.29 6.99 1.29
CA LYS A 59 23.53 5.84 1.79
C LYS A 59 22.30 5.61 0.93
N GLN A 60 22.03 4.34 0.63
CA GLN A 60 20.81 3.93 -0.08
C GLN A 60 19.58 4.22 0.78
N ASN A 61 18.51 4.69 0.15
CA ASN A 61 17.25 4.89 0.84
C ASN A 61 16.54 3.54 1.05
N GLN A 62 16.49 3.08 2.30
CA GLN A 62 15.85 1.82 2.68
C GLN A 62 14.35 1.81 2.33
N SER A 63 13.70 2.97 2.32
CA SER A 63 12.27 3.10 1.99
C SER A 63 11.93 2.59 0.59
N ILE A 64 12.88 2.51 -0.34
CA ILE A 64 12.69 1.91 -1.67
C ILE A 64 12.34 0.41 -1.54
N LYS A 65 13.14 -0.33 -0.77
CA LYS A 65 12.93 -1.78 -0.58
C LYS A 65 11.69 -2.04 0.26
N ASP A 66 11.48 -1.24 1.29
CA ASP A 66 10.33 -1.38 2.18
C ASP A 66 9.03 -1.08 1.42
N LEU A 67 9.04 -0.11 0.48
CA LEU A 67 7.88 0.20 -0.36
C LEU A 67 7.46 -1.00 -1.21
N VAL A 68 8.41 -1.64 -1.88
CA VAL A 68 8.13 -2.85 -2.69
C VAL A 68 7.57 -3.97 -1.82
N ALA A 69 8.09 -4.18 -0.62
CA ALA A 69 7.58 -5.19 0.31
C ALA A 69 6.15 -4.89 0.77
N VAL A 70 5.87 -3.63 1.14
CA VAL A 70 4.54 -3.18 1.54
C VAL A 70 3.54 -3.34 0.39
N GLU A 71 3.87 -2.91 -0.83
CA GLU A 71 2.99 -3.05 -2.00
C GLU A 71 2.70 -4.52 -2.31
N LYS A 72 3.70 -5.40 -2.18
CA LYS A 72 3.52 -6.84 -2.38
C LYS A 72 2.59 -7.45 -1.33
N GLN A 73 2.72 -7.05 -0.06
CA GLN A 73 1.83 -7.49 1.01
C GLN A 73 0.40 -6.97 0.80
N MET A 74 0.24 -5.72 0.36
CA MET A 74 -1.06 -5.15 0.03
C MET A 74 -1.76 -5.94 -1.09
N LEU A 75 -1.04 -6.32 -2.15
CA LEU A 75 -1.57 -7.17 -3.22
C LEU A 75 -1.97 -8.56 -2.71
N SER A 76 -1.19 -9.16 -1.81
CA SER A 76 -1.55 -10.44 -1.18
C SER A 76 -2.86 -10.32 -0.39
N ILE A 77 -3.03 -9.28 0.42
CA ILE A 77 -4.27 -9.06 1.19
C ILE A 77 -5.48 -8.90 0.27
N LEU A 78 -5.35 -8.13 -0.82
CA LEU A 78 -6.41 -8.01 -1.83
C LEU A 78 -6.78 -9.36 -2.45
N LYS A 79 -5.78 -10.21 -2.73
CA LYS A 79 -5.98 -11.56 -3.25
C LYS A 79 -6.71 -12.46 -2.25
N GLU A 80 -6.35 -12.43 -0.97
CA GLU A 80 -7.03 -13.19 0.09
C GLU A 80 -8.50 -12.74 0.26
N MET A 81 -8.77 -11.44 0.10
CA MET A 81 -10.13 -10.89 0.08
C MET A 81 -10.89 -11.17 -1.23
N GLY A 82 -10.25 -11.80 -2.23
CA GLY A 82 -10.83 -12.03 -3.55
C GLY A 82 -11.13 -10.75 -4.33
N LEU A 83 -10.48 -9.63 -3.97
CA LEU A 83 -10.63 -8.31 -4.60
C LEU A 83 -9.53 -8.11 -5.66
N THR A 84 -9.56 -8.94 -6.71
CA THR A 84 -8.61 -8.85 -7.83
C THR A 84 -9.28 -8.30 -9.09
N THR A 85 -8.47 -7.89 -10.05
CA THR A 85 -8.92 -7.38 -11.36
C THR A 85 -9.61 -8.44 -12.22
N ASP A 86 -9.51 -9.72 -11.86
CA ASP A 86 -10.09 -10.82 -12.63
C ASP A 86 -11.59 -11.01 -12.35
N ALA A 87 -12.08 -10.46 -11.24
CA ALA A 87 -13.49 -10.44 -10.86
C ALA A 87 -13.83 -9.10 -10.18
N PRO A 88 -13.82 -8.00 -10.95
CA PRO A 88 -14.08 -6.66 -10.42
C PRO A 88 -15.49 -6.60 -9.84
N THR A 89 -15.60 -6.04 -8.64
CA THR A 89 -16.87 -5.87 -7.91
C THR A 89 -17.24 -4.40 -7.71
N GLY A 90 -16.42 -3.48 -8.22
CA GLY A 90 -16.79 -2.07 -8.34
C GLY A 90 -17.62 -1.88 -9.61
N GLU A 91 -18.70 -1.11 -9.53
CA GLU A 91 -19.26 -0.47 -10.73
C GLU A 91 -18.16 0.42 -11.33
N ASP A 92 -17.87 0.24 -12.62
CA ASP A 92 -17.03 1.16 -13.38
C ASP A 92 -17.70 2.54 -13.36
N VAL A 93 -17.36 3.37 -12.37
CA VAL A 93 -17.44 4.81 -12.56
C VAL A 93 -16.33 5.15 -13.53
N MET A 94 -16.62 4.93 -14.82
CA MET A 94 -15.99 5.63 -15.93
C MET A 94 -16.19 7.12 -15.64
N ASN A 95 -15.22 7.74 -14.96
CA ASN A 95 -15.17 9.18 -14.91
C ASN A 95 -14.64 9.61 -16.28
N ASP A 96 -15.58 9.89 -17.17
CA ASP A 96 -15.37 10.31 -18.57
C ASP A 96 -14.85 11.76 -18.64
N ASP A 97 -14.00 12.16 -17.69
CA ASP A 97 -13.37 13.47 -17.61
C ASP A 97 -11.84 13.28 -17.55
N LEU A 98 -11.27 13.22 -18.76
CA LEU A 98 -9.96 13.71 -19.24
C LEU A 98 -8.78 13.78 -18.26
#